data_AF-A0A5C7JC49-F1
#
_entry.id   AF-A0A5C7JC49-F1
#
_cell.length_a   1.000
_cell.length_b   1.000
_cell.length_c   1.000
_cell.angle_alpha   90.00
_cell.angle_beta   90.00
_cell.angle_gamma   90.00
#
_symmetry.space_group_name_H-M   'P 1'
#
loop_
_entity.id
_entity.type
_entity.pdbx_description
1 polymer ?
#
loop_
_entity_poly.entity_id
_entity_poly.type
_entity_poly.pdbx_seq_one_letter_code
_entity_poly.pdbx_strand_id
1 'polypeptide(L)'
;MVSSEVGPGDILVGKIAPKGETELTAEERLLRAIFGEQAREVRDTSLRMPNGERGTVISVQILDRKKGDELEPGCLRKIIVEVAQFRHVVVGDKLAGRHGNKGVISKIVPAVDMPYLEDGTPVDIIISPISVLARMNLGQLLEAHLGWAALKKNKKIAVPVFENIPEQRIVDELASAGLPVDGKATLIDARTGERYDKPVVVGVSYIMKLIHMVEDKTHARSTGPYSLVTQQPLGGKAQMGGQRLGEMEVWALESHRARYTLQEMLTIKSDDVVGRAKAFEAIVKGTEIPTPKVPESFKVLIKELQALGLNVVPMGAQVKEDAIMTEPLAEARKDEAIEEQAKELEQELGGVTEVVTSEGGVEDVPAPEEEATNEEIENDIMNEIESAVEEEIKDGQE
;
A
#
# COMPACT_ATOMS: atom_id res chain seq x y z
N MET A 1 14.17 4.20 18.62
CA MET A 1 14.01 4.67 20.02
C MET A 1 12.77 5.54 20.07
N VAL A 2 12.21 5.80 21.26
CA VAL A 2 11.17 6.84 21.37
C VAL A 2 11.80 8.17 20.96
N SER A 3 11.07 8.99 20.21
CA SER A 3 11.52 10.22 19.54
C SER A 3 12.45 10.05 18.34
N SER A 4 12.63 8.84 17.82
CA SER A 4 13.32 8.65 16.53
C SER A 4 12.41 8.99 15.36
N GLU A 5 12.91 9.75 14.39
CA GLU A 5 12.29 9.86 13.07
C GLU A 5 12.51 8.58 12.27
N VAL A 6 11.45 8.10 11.64
CA VAL A 6 11.45 6.87 10.83
C VAL A 6 10.80 7.15 9.48
N GLY A 7 11.44 6.65 8.43
CA GLY A 7 10.97 6.72 7.05
C GLY A 7 10.68 5.35 6.44
N PRO A 8 10.22 5.30 5.18
CA PRO A 8 9.93 4.05 4.48
C PRO A 8 11.11 3.08 4.47
N GLY A 9 10.88 1.83 4.89
CA GLY A 9 11.89 0.77 4.89
C GLY A 9 12.75 0.67 6.17
N ASP A 10 12.69 1.67 7.06
CA ASP A 10 13.38 1.64 8.35
C ASP A 10 12.84 0.53 9.25
N ILE A 11 13.72 -0.08 10.04
CA ILE A 11 13.36 -1.16 10.97
C ILE A 11 12.73 -0.56 12.22
N LEU A 12 11.47 -0.90 12.46
CA LEU A 12 10.77 -0.56 13.70
C LEU A 12 11.06 -1.56 14.81
N VAL A 13 11.00 -2.85 14.47
CA VAL A 13 11.20 -3.95 15.42
C VAL A 13 12.05 -5.02 14.76
N GLY A 14 13.23 -5.26 15.35
CA GLY A 14 14.10 -6.37 14.97
C GLY A 14 13.45 -7.72 15.30
N LYS A 15 13.20 -8.56 14.31
CA LYS A 15 12.72 -9.94 14.50
C LYS A 15 13.51 -10.90 13.63
N ILE A 16 13.93 -11.99 14.24
CA ILE A 16 14.68 -13.06 13.59
C ILE A 16 13.84 -14.33 13.68
N ALA A 17 13.73 -15.05 12.56
CA ALA A 17 13.08 -16.35 12.49
C ALA A 17 14.08 -17.39 11.97
N PRO A 18 14.06 -18.63 12.46
CA PRO A 18 14.85 -19.70 11.84
C PRO A 18 14.42 -19.88 10.39
N LYS A 19 15.39 -20.12 9.50
CA LYS A 19 15.08 -20.58 8.15
C LYS A 19 14.60 -22.03 8.26
N GLY A 20 13.52 -22.38 7.57
CA GLY A 20 13.11 -23.77 7.46
C GLY A 20 14.21 -24.60 6.79
N GLU A 21 14.19 -25.92 7.02
CA GLU A 21 15.07 -26.89 6.36
C GLU A 21 14.86 -26.83 4.85
N THR A 22 15.66 -26.00 4.20
CA THR A 22 15.74 -25.92 2.75
C THR A 22 17.19 -26.13 2.43
N GLU A 23 17.49 -27.26 1.80
CA GLU A 23 18.83 -27.53 1.30
C GLU A 23 19.25 -26.39 0.37
N LEU A 24 20.44 -25.84 0.63
CA LEU A 24 20.99 -24.77 -0.20
C LEU A 24 21.15 -25.27 -1.63
N THR A 25 20.77 -24.45 -2.61
CA THR A 25 21.04 -24.78 -4.02
C THR A 25 22.54 -24.82 -4.28
N ALA A 26 22.96 -25.56 -5.30
CA ALA A 26 24.37 -25.66 -5.67
C ALA A 26 25.00 -24.28 -5.92
N GLU A 27 24.26 -23.32 -6.50
CA GLU A 27 24.76 -21.97 -6.74
C GLU A 27 25.00 -21.20 -5.43
N GLU A 28 24.07 -21.29 -4.46
CA GLU A 28 24.24 -20.66 -3.17
C GLU A 28 25.40 -21.27 -2.37
N ARG A 29 25.59 -22.60 -2.46
CA ARG A 29 26.72 -23.29 -1.83
C ARG A 29 28.05 -22.80 -2.41
N LEU A 30 28.16 -22.72 -3.74
CA LEU A 30 29.36 -22.23 -4.42
C LEU A 30 29.67 -20.77 -4.07
N LEU A 31 28.66 -19.90 -4.10
CA LEU A 31 28.84 -18.49 -3.71
C LEU A 31 29.39 -18.37 -2.29
N ARG A 32 28.86 -19.16 -1.35
CA ARG A 32 29.34 -19.17 0.04
C ARG A 32 30.76 -19.70 0.18
N ALA A 33 31.12 -20.73 -0.58
CA ALA A 33 32.48 -21.25 -0.61
C ALA A 33 33.48 -20.20 -1.11
N ILE A 34 33.11 -19.42 -2.13
CA ILE A 34 33.96 -18.34 -2.68
C ILE A 34 34.10 -17.18 -1.69
N PHE A 35 33.01 -16.75 -1.04
CA PHE A 35 33.02 -15.58 -0.15
C PHE A 35 33.34 -15.89 1.32
N GLY A 36 33.47 -17.16 1.70
CA GLY A 36 33.72 -17.59 3.08
C GLY A 36 32.58 -17.23 4.05
N GLU A 37 31.37 -16.95 3.53
CA GLU A 37 30.22 -16.62 4.38
C GLU A 37 29.59 -17.90 4.94
N GLN A 38 29.72 -18.09 6.26
CA GLN A 38 29.02 -19.18 6.96
C GLN A 38 27.50 -19.06 6.81
N ALA A 39 26.83 -20.21 6.68
CA ALA A 39 25.39 -20.27 6.56
C ALA A 39 24.70 -19.63 7.77
N ARG A 40 24.10 -18.45 7.60
CA ARG A 40 23.18 -17.90 8.61
C ARG A 40 21.90 -18.72 8.57
N GLU A 41 21.70 -19.54 9.60
CA GLU A 41 20.49 -20.35 9.87
C GLU A 41 19.24 -19.50 10.13
N VAL A 42 19.40 -18.19 10.24
CA VAL A 42 18.35 -17.26 10.59
C VAL A 42 18.01 -16.29 9.45
N ARG A 43 16.73 -15.93 9.36
CA ARG A 43 16.19 -14.94 8.44
C ARG A 43 15.69 -13.71 9.21
N ASP A 44 16.04 -12.53 8.70
CA ASP A 44 15.46 -11.28 9.15
C ASP A 44 13.98 -11.21 8.74
N THR A 45 13.08 -11.16 9.73
CA THR A 45 11.61 -10.99 9.58
C THR A 45 11.13 -9.74 10.33
N SER A 46 12.02 -8.76 10.47
CA SER A 46 11.76 -7.51 11.18
C SER A 46 10.57 -6.74 10.63
N LEU A 47 9.84 -6.09 11.54
CA LEU A 47 8.81 -5.12 11.16
C LEU A 47 9.48 -3.85 10.65
N ARG A 48 9.10 -3.43 9.45
CA ARG A 48 9.62 -2.23 8.79
C ARG A 48 8.50 -1.23 8.54
N MET A 49 8.85 0.05 8.49
CA MET A 49 7.90 1.11 8.11
C MET A 49 7.36 0.85 6.70
N PRO A 50 6.02 0.83 6.52
CA PRO A 50 5.41 0.69 5.20
C PRO A 50 5.83 1.78 4.22
N ASN A 51 5.75 1.47 2.94
CA ASN A 51 6.05 2.44 1.89
C ASN A 51 5.06 3.61 1.92
N GLY A 52 5.61 4.83 1.89
CA GLY A 52 4.81 6.06 1.89
C GLY A 52 4.40 6.57 3.28
N GLU A 53 4.70 5.82 4.33
CA GLU A 53 4.51 6.27 5.72
C GLU A 53 5.82 6.77 6.32
N ARG A 54 5.72 7.77 7.19
CA ARG A 54 6.83 8.39 7.90
C ARG A 54 6.31 9.02 9.19
N GLY A 55 7.21 9.27 10.13
CA GLY A 55 6.88 10.03 11.32
C GLY A 55 7.90 9.87 12.43
N THR A 56 7.50 10.24 13.63
CA THR A 56 8.30 10.12 14.85
C THR A 56 7.68 9.08 15.75
N VAL A 57 8.50 8.16 16.26
CA VAL A 57 8.05 7.15 17.23
C VAL A 57 7.69 7.85 18.54
N ILE A 58 6.43 7.79 18.96
CA ILE A 58 5.96 8.45 20.19
C ILE A 58 5.92 7.50 21.39
N SER A 59 5.68 6.20 21.13
CA SER A 59 5.50 5.21 22.18
C SER A 59 5.88 3.83 21.66
N VAL A 60 6.44 3.02 22.55
CA VAL A 60 6.72 1.60 22.32
C VAL A 60 6.21 0.84 23.52
N GLN A 61 5.21 -0.02 23.32
CA GLN A 61 4.67 -0.90 24.34
C GLN A 61 5.12 -2.32 24.05
N ILE A 62 5.58 -3.02 25.09
CA ILE A 62 6.04 -4.41 25.00
C ILE A 62 5.26 -5.22 26.02
N LEU A 63 4.39 -6.10 25.51
CA LEU A 63 3.65 -7.08 26.29
C LEU A 63 4.41 -8.41 26.24
N ASP A 64 4.60 -9.05 27.38
CA ASP A 64 5.35 -10.31 27.51
C ASP A 64 4.54 -11.33 28.30
N ARG A 65 4.34 -12.51 27.74
CA ARG A 65 3.61 -13.60 28.41
C ARG A 65 4.25 -13.96 29.75
N LYS A 66 5.58 -13.88 29.86
CA LYS A 66 6.31 -14.19 31.10
C LYS A 66 6.00 -13.21 32.24
N LYS A 67 5.51 -12.01 31.93
CA LYS A 67 5.12 -11.00 32.91
C LYS A 67 3.66 -11.11 33.35
N GLY A 68 2.91 -12.07 32.80
CA GLY A 68 1.49 -12.27 33.10
C GLY A 68 0.56 -11.48 32.19
N ASP A 69 1.05 -10.91 31.09
CA ASP A 69 0.20 -10.24 30.09
C ASP A 69 -0.59 -11.27 29.26
N GLU A 70 -1.87 -11.02 29.03
CA GLU A 70 -2.72 -11.85 28.17
C GLU A 70 -2.34 -11.66 26.70
N LEU A 71 -1.92 -12.75 26.04
CA LEU A 71 -1.49 -12.77 24.64
C LEU A 71 -2.10 -13.97 23.92
N GLU A 72 -2.40 -13.79 22.62
CA GLU A 72 -2.90 -14.84 21.72
C GLU A 72 -2.05 -16.11 21.77
N PRO A 73 -2.64 -17.33 21.71
CA PRO A 73 -1.91 -18.60 21.72
C PRO A 73 -0.71 -18.59 20.75
N GLY A 74 0.43 -19.16 21.16
CA GLY A 74 1.68 -19.14 20.38
C GLY A 74 2.45 -17.81 20.36
N CYS A 75 1.88 -16.69 20.82
CA CYS A 75 2.61 -15.41 20.90
C CYS A 75 3.44 -15.29 22.19
N LEU A 76 4.77 -15.17 22.05
CA LEU A 76 5.68 -14.97 23.19
C LEU A 76 5.67 -13.52 23.71
N ARG A 77 5.77 -12.56 22.79
CA ARG A 77 5.79 -11.12 23.06
C ARG A 77 5.08 -10.35 21.96
N LYS A 78 4.33 -9.31 22.33
CA LYS A 78 3.68 -8.38 21.40
C LYS A 78 4.28 -6.99 21.56
N ILE A 79 4.82 -6.45 20.49
CA ILE A 79 5.46 -5.13 20.47
C ILE A 79 4.59 -4.20 19.63
N ILE A 80 4.08 -3.13 20.24
CA ILE A 80 3.27 -2.12 19.60
C ILE A 80 4.10 -0.85 19.51
N VAL A 81 4.31 -0.34 18.30
CA VAL A 81 5.05 0.90 18.04
C VAL A 81 4.08 1.93 17.49
N GLU A 82 3.92 3.04 18.21
CA GLU A 82 3.08 4.15 17.78
C GLU A 82 3.95 5.21 17.12
N VAL A 83 3.57 5.59 15.90
CA VAL A 83 4.27 6.61 15.09
C VAL A 83 3.31 7.75 14.82
N ALA A 84 3.72 8.97 15.15
CA ALA A 84 2.94 10.18 14.90
C ALA A 84 3.57 11.01 13.78
N GLN A 85 2.74 11.74 13.05
CA GLN A 85 3.19 12.66 12.00
C GLN A 85 2.32 13.91 11.96
N PHE A 86 2.95 15.07 11.77
CA PHE A 86 2.24 16.30 11.45
C PHE A 86 1.93 16.33 9.95
N ARG A 87 0.65 16.44 9.62
CA ARG A 87 0.18 16.49 8.23
C ARG A 87 -0.35 17.87 7.88
N HIS A 88 0.47 18.64 7.17
CA HIS A 88 0.05 19.92 6.60
C HIS A 88 -0.91 19.73 5.42
N VAL A 89 -1.54 20.82 5.00
CA VAL A 89 -2.42 20.82 3.82
C VAL A 89 -1.56 20.79 2.56
N VAL A 90 -1.83 19.83 1.67
CA VAL A 90 -1.08 19.65 0.42
C VAL A 90 -2.00 19.65 -0.79
N VAL A 91 -1.43 19.89 -1.98
CA VAL A 91 -2.15 19.77 -3.25
C VAL A 91 -2.67 18.34 -3.39
N GLY A 92 -3.96 18.19 -3.72
CA GLY A 92 -4.64 16.90 -3.76
C GLY A 92 -5.49 16.58 -2.52
N ASP A 93 -5.28 17.27 -1.40
CA ASP A 93 -6.14 17.12 -0.23
C ASP A 93 -7.55 17.67 -0.49
N LYS A 94 -8.54 17.06 0.17
CA LYS A 94 -9.94 17.44 0.03
C LYS A 94 -10.39 18.37 1.15
N LEU A 95 -10.95 19.51 0.77
CA LEU A 95 -11.59 20.48 1.66
C LEU A 95 -13.11 20.47 1.48
N ALA A 96 -13.83 20.86 2.52
CA ALA A 96 -15.28 20.99 2.49
C ALA A 96 -15.79 22.14 3.34
N GLY A 97 -16.74 22.91 2.80
CA GLY A 97 -17.57 23.80 3.61
C GLY A 97 -18.77 23.07 4.21
N ARG A 98 -19.48 23.75 5.11
CA ARG A 98 -20.66 23.21 5.80
C ARG A 98 -21.86 23.00 4.88
N HIS A 99 -21.92 23.75 3.78
CA HIS A 99 -23.01 23.74 2.80
C HIS A 99 -22.85 22.71 1.67
N GLY A 100 -22.03 21.68 1.89
CA GLY A 100 -21.82 20.59 0.93
C GLY A 100 -20.91 20.93 -0.25
N ASN A 101 -20.34 22.14 -0.29
CA ASN A 101 -19.29 22.50 -1.23
C ASN A 101 -17.99 21.74 -0.88
N LYS A 102 -17.65 20.75 -1.70
CA LYS A 102 -16.44 19.93 -1.55
C LYS A 102 -15.52 20.18 -2.74
N GLY A 103 -14.24 20.34 -2.47
CA GLY A 103 -13.21 20.60 -3.49
C GLY A 103 -11.90 19.92 -3.14
N VAL A 104 -11.07 19.71 -4.16
CA VAL A 104 -9.68 19.27 -4.00
C VAL A 104 -8.79 20.48 -4.22
N ILE A 105 -7.74 20.62 -3.43
CA ILE A 105 -6.76 21.70 -3.60
C ILE A 105 -5.98 21.44 -4.88
N SER A 106 -6.13 22.33 -5.86
CA SER A 106 -5.45 22.24 -7.15
C SER A 106 -4.07 22.89 -7.15
N LYS A 107 -3.91 24.00 -6.44
CA LYS A 107 -2.66 24.76 -6.37
C LYS A 107 -2.58 25.51 -5.05
N ILE A 108 -1.40 25.52 -4.45
CA ILE A 108 -1.05 26.40 -3.33
C ILE A 108 -0.22 27.54 -3.92
N VAL A 109 -0.65 28.77 -3.71
CA VAL A 109 -0.06 29.97 -4.28
C VAL A 109 0.53 30.81 -3.14
N PRO A 110 1.72 31.42 -3.30
CA PRO A 110 2.26 32.34 -2.30
C PRO A 110 1.32 33.51 -2.03
N ALA A 111 1.29 34.01 -0.79
CA ALA A 111 0.42 35.14 -0.42
C ALA A 111 0.66 36.40 -1.26
N VAL A 112 1.89 36.61 -1.78
CA VAL A 112 2.25 37.73 -2.65
C VAL A 112 1.59 37.67 -4.03
N ASP A 113 1.19 36.49 -4.50
CA ASP A 113 0.55 36.29 -5.80
C ASP A 113 -0.98 36.19 -5.68
N MET A 114 -1.51 36.14 -4.46
CA MET A 114 -2.94 36.03 -4.21
C MET A 114 -3.63 37.39 -4.41
N PRO A 115 -4.83 37.43 -5.01
CA PRO A 115 -5.62 38.65 -5.08
C PRO A 115 -5.81 39.28 -3.70
N TYR A 116 -5.70 40.60 -3.62
CA TYR A 116 -5.89 41.33 -2.37
C TYR A 116 -7.00 42.37 -2.49
N LEU A 117 -7.58 42.71 -1.34
CA LEU A 117 -8.55 43.78 -1.15
C LEU A 117 -7.87 45.15 -1.18
N GLU A 118 -8.65 46.24 -1.33
CA GLU A 118 -8.09 47.61 -1.33
C GLU A 118 -7.35 47.98 -0.04
N ASP A 119 -7.59 47.26 1.06
CA ASP A 119 -6.88 47.41 2.33
C ASP A 119 -5.53 46.66 2.39
N GLY A 120 -5.17 45.95 1.31
CA GLY A 120 -3.95 45.15 1.19
C GLY A 120 -4.06 43.73 1.74
N THR A 121 -5.22 43.33 2.26
CA THR A 121 -5.42 41.97 2.80
C THR A 121 -5.56 40.96 1.65
N PRO A 122 -4.69 39.94 1.56
CA PRO A 122 -4.82 38.89 0.55
C PRO A 122 -5.97 37.93 0.89
N VAL A 123 -6.57 37.32 -0.14
CA VAL A 123 -7.57 36.26 0.05
C VAL A 123 -6.91 34.91 0.33
N ASP A 124 -7.55 34.06 1.14
CA ASP A 124 -6.99 32.74 1.50
C ASP A 124 -7.35 31.64 0.48
N ILE A 125 -8.61 31.62 0.01
CA ILE A 125 -9.14 30.56 -0.85
C ILE A 125 -9.94 31.18 -2.00
N ILE A 126 -9.66 30.73 -3.23
CA ILE A 126 -10.42 31.10 -4.42
C ILE A 126 -11.32 29.93 -4.80
N ILE A 127 -12.63 30.15 -4.80
CA ILE A 127 -13.63 29.13 -5.17
C ILE A 127 -14.28 29.53 -6.50
N SER A 128 -14.36 28.57 -7.43
CA SER A 128 -15.03 28.81 -8.71
C SER A 128 -16.54 29.08 -8.52
N PRO A 129 -17.10 30.13 -9.14
CA PRO A 129 -18.52 30.47 -8.98
C PRO A 129 -19.46 29.39 -9.54
N ILE A 130 -19.00 28.59 -10.51
CA ILE A 130 -19.75 27.46 -11.08
C ILE A 130 -20.13 26.45 -9.99
N SER A 131 -19.29 26.30 -8.96
CA SER A 131 -19.55 25.37 -7.84
C SER A 131 -20.78 25.76 -7.00
N VAL A 132 -21.20 27.02 -7.05
CA VAL A 132 -22.35 27.57 -6.34
C VAL A 132 -23.57 27.65 -7.25
N LEU A 133 -23.39 28.08 -8.51
CA LEU A 133 -24.52 28.23 -9.43
C LEU A 133 -25.16 26.89 -9.82
N ALA A 134 -24.35 25.83 -9.95
CA ALA A 134 -24.84 24.52 -10.37
C ALA A 134 -25.46 23.69 -9.22
N ARG A 135 -25.23 24.08 -7.97
CA ARG A 135 -25.65 23.34 -6.77
C ARG A 135 -26.45 24.30 -5.92
N MET A 136 -27.74 24.09 -5.72
CA MET A 136 -28.66 25.04 -5.05
C MET A 136 -28.34 25.28 -3.55
N ASN A 137 -27.13 25.71 -3.21
CA ASN A 137 -26.60 25.85 -1.87
C ASN A 137 -26.15 27.29 -1.60
N LEU A 138 -27.07 28.24 -1.83
CA LEU A 138 -26.89 29.69 -1.61
C LEU A 138 -26.49 30.04 -0.17
N GLY A 139 -26.76 29.17 0.80
CA GLY A 139 -26.37 29.35 2.19
C GLY A 139 -24.87 29.64 2.38
N GLN A 140 -24.00 29.11 1.51
CA GLN A 140 -22.56 29.40 1.56
C GLN A 140 -22.22 30.88 1.28
N LEU A 141 -23.03 31.55 0.44
CA LEU A 141 -22.85 32.97 0.15
C LEU A 141 -23.35 33.82 1.32
N LEU A 142 -24.50 33.43 1.90
CA LEU A 142 -25.04 34.09 3.09
C LEU A 142 -24.08 33.97 4.29
N GLU A 143 -23.46 32.79 4.47
CA GLU A 143 -22.39 32.57 5.44
C GLU A 143 -21.20 33.49 5.16
N ALA A 144 -20.72 33.55 3.91
CA ALA A 144 -19.58 34.39 3.54
C ALA A 144 -19.81 35.88 3.84
N HIS A 145 -20.99 36.40 3.49
CA HIS A 145 -21.37 37.80 3.72
C HIS A 145 -21.45 38.13 5.22
N LEU A 146 -22.20 37.31 5.98
CA LEU A 146 -22.39 37.52 7.40
C LEU A 146 -21.08 37.33 8.18
N GLY A 147 -20.26 36.34 7.79
CA GLY A 147 -18.94 36.09 8.35
C GLY A 147 -17.98 37.26 8.13
N TRP A 148 -18.07 37.95 6.99
CA TRP A 148 -17.25 39.12 6.72
C TRP A 148 -17.59 40.31 7.62
N ALA A 149 -18.88 40.59 7.80
CA ALA A 149 -19.36 41.60 8.74
C ALA A 149 -18.95 41.26 10.19
N ALA A 150 -19.06 39.97 10.55
CA ALA A 150 -18.68 39.47 11.87
C ALA A 150 -17.19 39.64 12.17
N LEU A 151 -16.32 39.33 11.19
CA LEU A 151 -14.87 39.50 11.32
C LEU A 151 -14.48 40.96 11.55
N LYS A 152 -15.04 41.89 10.76
CA LYS A 152 -14.73 43.32 10.87
C LYS A 152 -15.21 43.94 12.19
N LYS A 153 -16.31 43.42 12.75
CA LYS A 153 -16.83 43.83 14.08
C LYS A 153 -16.24 43.04 15.24
N ASN A 154 -15.37 42.06 14.96
CA ASN A 154 -14.82 41.12 15.95
C ASN A 154 -15.91 40.44 16.81
N LYS A 155 -16.99 39.96 16.17
CA LYS A 155 -18.10 39.26 16.82
C LYS A 155 -18.23 37.84 16.28
N LYS A 156 -18.75 36.94 17.11
CA LYS A 156 -19.19 35.60 16.68
C LYS A 156 -20.72 35.63 16.56
N ILE A 157 -21.22 35.09 15.46
CA ILE A 157 -22.66 35.06 15.18
C ILE A 157 -23.12 33.61 15.19
N ALA A 158 -24.18 33.33 15.94
CA ALA A 158 -24.89 32.06 15.91
C ALA A 158 -26.22 32.27 15.18
N VAL A 159 -26.44 31.50 14.13
CA VAL A 159 -27.71 31.46 13.40
C VAL A 159 -28.36 30.10 13.71
N PRO A 160 -29.48 30.07 14.45
CA PRO A 160 -30.22 28.84 14.68
C PRO A 160 -30.70 28.22 13.37
N VAL A 161 -30.74 26.89 13.33
CA VAL A 161 -31.19 26.16 12.14
C VAL A 161 -32.69 26.38 11.95
N PHE A 162 -33.11 26.64 10.71
CA PHE A 162 -34.52 26.90 10.31
C PHE A 162 -35.18 28.16 10.86
N GLU A 163 -34.46 29.03 11.57
CA GLU A 163 -34.99 30.34 11.91
C GLU A 163 -35.02 31.23 10.66
N ASN A 164 -36.17 31.86 10.41
CA ASN A 164 -36.31 32.75 9.27
C ASN A 164 -35.64 34.10 9.57
N ILE A 165 -34.40 34.25 9.10
CA ILE A 165 -33.68 35.51 9.16
C ILE A 165 -33.88 36.23 7.81
N PRO A 166 -34.51 37.42 7.80
CA PRO A 166 -34.65 38.18 6.56
C PRO A 166 -33.26 38.60 6.05
N GLU A 167 -33.04 38.50 4.74
CA GLU A 167 -31.78 38.90 4.08
C GLU A 167 -31.42 40.36 4.39
N GLN A 168 -32.44 41.20 4.60
CA GLN A 168 -32.27 42.59 5.02
C GLN A 168 -31.40 42.73 6.27
N ARG A 169 -31.50 41.80 7.22
CA ARG A 169 -30.67 41.83 8.43
C ARG A 169 -29.19 41.61 8.13
N ILE A 170 -28.87 40.78 7.14
CA ILE A 170 -27.48 40.55 6.70
C ILE A 170 -26.95 41.79 6.00
N VAL A 171 -27.78 42.41 5.17
CA VAL A 171 -27.49 43.70 4.51
C VAL A 171 -27.23 44.80 5.54
N ASP A 172 -28.08 44.93 6.57
CA ASP A 172 -27.95 45.92 7.62
C ASP A 172 -26.67 45.69 8.46
N GLU A 173 -26.31 44.42 8.69
CA GLU A 173 -25.06 44.04 9.37
C GLU A 173 -23.82 44.40 8.54
N LEU A 174 -23.84 44.18 7.22
CA LEU A 174 -22.79 44.62 6.30
C LEU A 174 -22.66 46.15 6.27
N ALA A 175 -23.79 46.86 6.14
CA ALA A 175 -23.81 48.32 6.10
C ALA A 175 -23.25 48.93 7.41
N SER A 176 -23.65 48.38 8.55
CA SER A 176 -23.14 48.82 9.86
C SER A 176 -21.68 48.38 10.13
N ALA A 177 -21.12 47.46 9.34
CA ALA A 177 -19.68 47.17 9.31
C ALA A 177 -18.91 48.11 8.35
N GLY A 178 -19.60 48.99 7.61
CA GLY A 178 -19.01 49.78 6.52
C GLY A 178 -18.44 48.88 5.41
N LEU A 179 -19.16 47.81 5.07
CA LEU A 179 -18.86 46.92 3.95
C LEU A 179 -19.88 47.09 2.82
N PRO A 180 -19.54 46.73 1.58
CA PRO A 180 -20.47 46.75 0.45
C PRO A 180 -21.71 45.90 0.72
N VAL A 181 -22.89 46.49 0.47
CA VAL A 181 -24.20 45.88 0.75
C VAL A 181 -24.46 44.63 -0.11
N ASP A 182 -23.87 44.58 -1.30
CA ASP A 182 -23.96 43.46 -2.23
C ASP A 182 -22.95 42.33 -1.92
N GLY A 183 -22.13 42.48 -0.87
CA GLY A 183 -21.11 41.50 -0.48
C GLY A 183 -19.97 41.38 -1.47
N LYS A 184 -19.81 42.34 -2.40
CA LYS A 184 -18.74 42.31 -3.40
C LYS A 184 -17.70 43.38 -3.14
N ALA A 185 -16.44 43.06 -3.39
CA ALA A 185 -15.34 44.00 -3.36
C ALA A 185 -14.58 44.01 -4.68
N THR A 186 -13.97 45.17 -4.97
CA THR A 186 -12.95 45.28 -6.01
C THR A 186 -11.68 44.61 -5.50
N LEU A 187 -11.25 43.56 -6.20
CA LEU A 187 -9.97 42.90 -5.95
C LEU A 187 -8.90 43.49 -6.87
N ILE A 188 -7.64 43.38 -6.46
CA ILE A 188 -6.47 43.76 -7.25
C ILE A 188 -5.65 42.48 -7.50
N ASP A 189 -5.26 42.24 -8.75
CA ASP A 189 -4.35 41.13 -9.07
C ASP A 189 -2.95 41.50 -8.58
N ALA A 190 -2.40 40.68 -7.69
CA ALA A 190 -1.12 40.99 -7.07
C ALA A 190 0.08 40.90 -8.01
N ARG A 191 -0.08 40.19 -9.14
CA ARG A 191 0.99 40.00 -10.12
C ARG A 191 1.14 41.18 -11.06
N THR A 192 0.03 41.85 -11.38
CA THR A 192 0.00 43.00 -12.31
C THR A 192 -0.20 44.33 -11.59
N GLY A 193 -0.80 44.32 -10.40
CA GLY A 193 -1.24 45.52 -9.68
C GLY A 193 -2.51 46.14 -10.25
N GLU A 194 -3.15 45.50 -11.23
CA GLU A 194 -4.36 46.00 -11.87
C GLU A 194 -5.62 45.54 -11.11
N ARG A 195 -6.64 46.40 -11.11
CA ARG A 195 -7.96 46.07 -10.55
C ARG A 195 -8.68 45.12 -11.49
N TYR A 196 -9.40 44.13 -10.94
CA TYR A 196 -10.30 43.31 -11.75
C TYR A 196 -11.45 44.15 -12.32
N ASP A 197 -11.87 43.86 -13.55
CA ASP A 197 -12.91 44.61 -14.27
C ASP A 197 -14.27 44.65 -13.56
N LYS A 198 -14.57 43.62 -12.77
CA LYS A 198 -15.86 43.45 -12.07
C LYS A 198 -15.62 43.17 -10.59
N PRO A 199 -16.49 43.70 -9.71
CA PRO A 199 -16.42 43.40 -8.28
C PRO A 199 -16.76 41.92 -8.05
N VAL A 200 -15.99 41.29 -7.16
CA VAL A 200 -16.04 39.85 -6.86
C VAL A 200 -16.64 39.66 -5.48
N VAL A 201 -17.41 38.58 -5.27
CA VAL A 201 -17.91 38.22 -3.95
C VAL A 201 -16.73 37.81 -3.07
N VAL A 202 -16.57 38.50 -1.95
CA VAL A 202 -15.55 38.21 -0.93
C VAL A 202 -16.25 38.01 0.40
N GLY A 203 -15.78 37.06 1.20
CA GLY A 203 -16.31 36.88 2.53
C GLY A 203 -15.61 35.79 3.30
N VAL A 204 -16.09 35.56 4.52
CA VAL A 204 -15.47 34.61 5.46
C VAL A 204 -16.39 33.41 5.59
N SER A 205 -15.90 32.24 5.18
CA SER A 205 -16.64 30.98 5.27
C SER A 205 -15.89 29.96 6.13
N TYR A 206 -16.62 29.02 6.73
CA TYR A 206 -16.02 27.96 7.52
C TYR A 206 -15.68 26.75 6.63
N ILE A 207 -14.38 26.48 6.46
CA ILE A 207 -13.85 25.38 5.65
C ILE A 207 -13.13 24.36 6.53
N MET A 208 -13.41 23.08 6.30
CA MET A 208 -12.84 21.94 7.01
C MET A 208 -11.92 21.12 6.08
N LYS A 209 -10.83 20.58 6.63
CA LYS A 209 -10.04 19.53 5.97
C LYS A 209 -10.71 18.18 6.20
N LEU A 210 -10.93 17.42 5.14
CA LEU A 210 -11.47 16.06 5.26
C LEU A 210 -10.34 15.04 5.48
N ILE A 211 -10.70 13.88 6.04
CA ILE A 211 -9.81 12.72 6.18
C ILE A 211 -9.31 12.16 4.83
N HIS A 212 -9.87 12.63 3.72
CA HIS A 212 -9.46 12.24 2.37
C HIS A 212 -8.19 12.98 1.94
N MET A 213 -7.06 12.51 2.44
CA MET A 213 -5.73 13.01 2.10
C MET A 213 -5.19 12.30 0.86
N VAL A 214 -4.37 13.01 0.07
CA VAL A 214 -3.80 12.46 -1.17
C VAL A 214 -2.74 11.39 -0.89
N GLU A 215 -1.91 11.60 0.13
CA GLU A 215 -0.81 10.69 0.50
C GLU A 215 -1.34 9.27 0.81
N ASP A 216 -2.53 9.18 1.40
CA ASP A 216 -3.15 7.90 1.73
C ASP A 216 -3.68 7.18 0.47
N LYS A 217 -3.95 7.92 -0.61
CA LYS A 217 -4.58 7.38 -1.84
C LYS A 217 -3.61 7.10 -2.97
N THR A 218 -2.45 7.75 -2.99
CA THR A 218 -1.42 7.46 -3.98
C THR A 218 -0.86 6.06 -3.72
N HIS A 219 -0.91 5.22 -4.76
CA HIS A 219 -0.40 3.86 -4.76
C HIS A 219 0.14 3.53 -6.14
N ALA A 220 1.32 2.93 -6.20
CA ALA A 220 1.96 2.48 -7.41
C ALA A 220 2.61 1.12 -7.15
N ARG A 221 2.56 0.25 -8.17
CA ARG A 221 3.11 -1.10 -8.12
C ARG A 221 3.89 -1.36 -9.40
N SER A 222 5.11 -1.87 -9.26
CA SER A 222 5.86 -2.50 -10.35
C SER A 222 5.62 -4.01 -10.33
N THR A 223 6.21 -4.70 -9.35
CA THR A 223 6.01 -6.11 -9.03
C THR A 223 5.53 -6.22 -7.59
N GLY A 224 4.99 -7.38 -7.20
CA GLY A 224 4.42 -7.56 -5.87
C GLY A 224 3.90 -8.97 -5.67
N PRO A 225 3.19 -9.23 -4.56
CA PRO A 225 2.65 -10.55 -4.27
C PRO A 225 1.50 -10.93 -5.22
N TYR A 226 1.28 -12.23 -5.34
CA TYR A 226 0.31 -12.86 -6.21
C TYR A 226 -0.59 -13.80 -5.41
N SER A 227 -1.80 -14.02 -5.90
CA SER A 227 -2.73 -15.02 -5.37
C SER A 227 -2.16 -16.42 -5.59
N LEU A 228 -2.36 -17.31 -4.61
CA LEU A 228 -1.89 -18.70 -4.69
C LEU A 228 -2.58 -19.47 -5.83
N VAL A 229 -3.90 -19.29 -5.97
CA VAL A 229 -4.71 -20.05 -6.93
C VAL A 229 -4.63 -19.44 -8.32
N THR A 230 -5.06 -18.18 -8.46
CA THR A 230 -5.20 -17.55 -9.78
C THR A 230 -3.90 -16.98 -10.33
N GLN A 231 -2.83 -16.91 -9.52
CA GLN A 231 -1.56 -16.27 -9.87
C GLN A 231 -1.67 -14.81 -10.31
N GLN A 232 -2.81 -14.15 -10.04
CA GLN A 232 -3.04 -12.74 -10.32
C GLN A 232 -2.45 -11.85 -9.22
N PRO A 233 -2.05 -10.61 -9.53
CA PRO A 233 -1.71 -9.59 -8.55
C PRO A 233 -2.77 -9.48 -7.45
N LEU A 234 -2.36 -9.50 -6.18
CA LEU A 234 -3.28 -9.23 -5.06
C LEU A 234 -3.89 -7.84 -5.16
N GLY A 235 -5.02 -7.61 -4.48
CA GLY A 235 -5.69 -6.31 -4.43
C GLY A 235 -5.31 -5.48 -3.20
N GLY A 236 -5.48 -4.16 -3.30
CA GLY A 236 -5.37 -3.25 -2.15
C GLY A 236 -3.96 -2.74 -1.84
N LYS A 237 -3.88 -1.49 -1.36
CA LYS A 237 -2.61 -0.78 -1.09
C LYS A 237 -1.74 -1.49 -0.05
N ALA A 238 -2.35 -2.03 1.02
CA ALA A 238 -1.64 -2.69 2.11
C ALA A 238 -0.85 -3.93 1.65
N GLN A 239 -1.32 -4.62 0.60
CA GLN A 239 -0.67 -5.81 0.05
C GLN A 239 0.21 -5.50 -1.18
N MET A 240 0.52 -4.22 -1.42
CA MET A 240 1.15 -3.77 -2.68
C MET A 240 0.37 -4.27 -3.91
N GLY A 241 -0.96 -4.15 -3.84
CA GLY A 241 -1.86 -4.75 -4.81
C GLY A 241 -1.83 -4.08 -6.19
N GLY A 242 -2.23 -4.82 -7.21
CA GLY A 242 -2.43 -4.31 -8.57
C GLY A 242 -3.76 -3.56 -8.70
N GLN A 243 -3.87 -2.73 -9.73
CA GLN A 243 -5.13 -2.12 -10.11
C GLN A 243 -5.95 -3.13 -10.93
N ARG A 244 -7.26 -3.20 -10.65
CA ARG A 244 -8.17 -4.04 -11.43
C ARG A 244 -8.39 -3.43 -12.82
N LEU A 245 -8.10 -4.20 -13.85
CA LEU A 245 -8.60 -3.97 -15.21
C LEU A 245 -9.91 -4.75 -15.35
N GLY A 246 -11.04 -4.05 -15.34
CA GLY A 246 -12.36 -4.65 -15.47
C GLY A 246 -12.76 -4.89 -16.92
N GLU A 247 -13.93 -5.51 -17.08
CA GLU A 247 -14.53 -5.77 -18.39
C GLU A 247 -14.75 -4.48 -19.19
N MET A 248 -15.19 -3.40 -18.53
CA MET A 248 -15.38 -2.10 -19.18
C MET A 248 -14.08 -1.51 -19.72
N GLU A 249 -12.97 -1.65 -19.00
CA GLU A 249 -11.66 -1.20 -19.47
C GLU A 249 -11.12 -2.09 -20.60
N VAL A 250 -11.42 -3.40 -20.58
CA VAL A 250 -11.11 -4.31 -21.70
C VAL A 250 -11.83 -3.86 -22.96
N TRP A 251 -13.14 -3.60 -22.89
CA TRP A 251 -13.91 -3.08 -24.03
C TRP A 251 -13.36 -1.76 -24.56
N ALA A 252 -12.89 -0.89 -23.68
CA ALA A 252 -12.23 0.35 -24.10
C ALA A 252 -11.00 0.06 -24.97
N LEU A 253 -10.11 -0.86 -24.54
CA LEU A 253 -8.92 -1.25 -25.32
C LEU A 253 -9.28 -1.95 -26.64
N GLU A 254 -10.32 -2.80 -26.64
CA GLU A 254 -10.83 -3.45 -27.84
C GLU A 254 -11.37 -2.44 -28.87
N SER A 255 -12.13 -1.44 -28.41
CA SER A 255 -12.67 -0.37 -29.27
C SER A 255 -11.58 0.44 -29.96
N HIS A 256 -10.46 0.65 -29.27
CA HIS A 256 -9.26 1.29 -29.80
C HIS A 256 -8.38 0.36 -30.64
N ARG A 257 -8.76 -0.92 -30.80
CA ARG A 257 -7.98 -1.96 -31.47
C ARG A 257 -6.56 -2.10 -30.88
N ALA A 258 -6.41 -1.84 -29.59
CA ALA A 258 -5.15 -1.90 -28.87
C ALA A 258 -4.78 -3.36 -28.51
N ARG A 259 -4.64 -4.21 -29.54
CA ARG A 259 -4.45 -5.66 -29.39
C ARG A 259 -3.26 -6.01 -28.50
N TYR A 260 -2.10 -5.44 -28.76
CA TYR A 260 -0.87 -5.74 -28.00
C TYR A 260 -0.99 -5.28 -26.55
N THR A 261 -1.48 -4.06 -26.31
CA THR A 261 -1.71 -3.54 -24.95
C THR A 261 -2.69 -4.41 -24.17
N LEU A 262 -3.79 -4.82 -24.79
CA LEU A 262 -4.77 -5.70 -24.16
C LEU A 262 -4.15 -7.08 -23.86
N GLN A 263 -3.41 -7.65 -24.80
CA GLN A 263 -2.73 -8.93 -24.60
C GLN A 263 -1.75 -8.85 -23.42
N GLU A 264 -0.95 -7.79 -23.32
CA GLU A 264 -0.02 -7.60 -22.20
C GLU A 264 -0.74 -7.53 -20.85
N MET A 265 -1.86 -6.81 -20.78
CA MET A 265 -2.65 -6.68 -19.55
C MET A 265 -3.26 -8.00 -19.09
N LEU A 266 -3.70 -8.83 -20.04
CA LEU A 266 -4.30 -10.15 -19.76
C LEU A 266 -3.28 -11.27 -19.53
N THR A 267 -1.98 -11.03 -19.74
CA THR A 267 -0.93 -12.05 -19.66
C THR A 267 0.23 -11.61 -18.77
N ILE A 268 1.28 -11.00 -19.35
CA ILE A 268 2.56 -10.72 -18.69
C ILE A 268 2.46 -9.73 -17.53
N LYS A 269 1.41 -8.88 -17.47
CA LYS A 269 1.15 -7.96 -16.35
C LYS A 269 0.25 -8.56 -15.27
N SER A 270 -0.27 -9.77 -15.48
CA SER A 270 -1.19 -10.45 -14.57
C SER A 270 -0.65 -11.84 -14.19
N ASP A 271 -1.09 -12.89 -14.88
CA ASP A 271 -1.03 -14.28 -14.45
C ASP A 271 -0.26 -15.21 -15.41
N ASP A 272 0.40 -14.68 -16.44
CA ASP A 272 1.42 -15.46 -17.15
C ASP A 272 2.70 -15.54 -16.30
N VAL A 273 2.81 -16.60 -15.50
CA VAL A 273 3.91 -16.80 -14.54
C VAL A 273 5.29 -16.81 -15.21
N VAL A 274 5.40 -17.45 -16.37
CA VAL A 274 6.67 -17.55 -17.10
C VAL A 274 6.92 -16.26 -17.87
N GLY A 275 5.89 -15.72 -18.54
CA GLY A 275 5.98 -14.50 -19.32
C GLY A 275 6.32 -13.28 -18.47
N ARG A 276 5.77 -13.14 -17.27
CA ARG A 276 6.07 -12.00 -16.37
C ARG A 276 7.52 -11.99 -15.90
N ALA A 277 8.09 -13.16 -15.59
CA ALA A 277 9.48 -13.27 -15.15
C ALA A 277 10.45 -12.90 -16.29
N LYS A 278 10.19 -13.43 -17.49
CA LYS A 278 10.98 -13.08 -18.69
C LYS A 278 10.79 -11.64 -19.12
N ALA A 279 9.58 -11.08 -18.97
CA ALA A 279 9.33 -9.68 -19.26
C ALA A 279 10.12 -8.76 -18.32
N PHE A 280 10.16 -9.09 -17.02
CA PHE A 280 10.99 -8.35 -16.06
C PHE A 280 12.48 -8.44 -16.41
N GLU A 281 12.97 -9.64 -16.72
CA GLU A 281 14.36 -9.86 -17.16
C GLU A 281 14.68 -9.07 -18.43
N ALA A 282 13.79 -9.08 -19.42
CA ALA A 282 13.96 -8.34 -20.67
C ALA A 282 14.00 -6.82 -20.44
N ILE A 283 13.16 -6.29 -19.55
CA ILE A 283 13.18 -4.86 -19.18
C ILE A 283 14.51 -4.49 -18.52
N VAL A 284 15.03 -5.32 -17.62
CA VAL A 284 16.33 -5.08 -16.96
C VAL A 284 17.49 -5.15 -17.95
N LYS A 285 17.45 -6.10 -18.90
CA LYS A 285 18.48 -6.27 -19.94
C LYS A 285 18.35 -5.30 -21.12
N GLY A 286 17.23 -4.60 -21.24
CA GLY A 286 16.92 -3.75 -22.39
C GLY A 286 16.68 -4.53 -23.69
N THR A 287 16.29 -5.80 -23.61
CA THR A 287 15.94 -6.63 -24.77
C THR A 287 14.45 -6.57 -25.06
N GLU A 288 14.03 -7.02 -26.23
CA GLU A 288 12.60 -7.10 -26.56
C GLU A 288 11.86 -8.07 -25.62
N ILE A 289 10.64 -7.69 -25.26
CA ILE A 289 9.77 -8.50 -24.40
C ILE A 289 9.29 -9.71 -25.23
N PRO A 290 9.49 -10.95 -24.74
CA PRO A 290 9.10 -12.14 -25.49
C PRO A 290 7.57 -12.25 -25.59
N THR A 291 7.12 -13.05 -26.56
CA THR A 291 5.69 -13.29 -26.76
C THR A 291 5.06 -13.99 -25.54
N PRO A 292 3.88 -13.53 -25.08
CA PRO A 292 3.21 -14.13 -23.93
C PRO A 292 2.78 -15.57 -24.17
N LYS A 293 2.70 -16.34 -23.08
CA LYS A 293 2.15 -17.70 -23.04
C LYS A 293 0.69 -17.69 -22.58
N VAL A 294 0.14 -18.88 -22.38
CA VAL A 294 -1.23 -19.08 -21.89
C VAL A 294 -1.34 -18.62 -20.44
N PRO A 295 -2.32 -17.75 -20.10
CA PRO A 295 -2.62 -17.32 -18.73
C PRO A 295 -2.84 -18.49 -17.77
N GLU A 296 -2.43 -18.35 -16.51
CA GLU A 296 -2.69 -19.37 -15.50
C GLU A 296 -4.18 -19.50 -15.18
N SER A 297 -4.94 -18.40 -15.18
CA SER A 297 -6.40 -18.42 -15.00
C SER A 297 -7.12 -19.33 -16.01
N PHE A 298 -6.64 -19.41 -17.26
CA PHE A 298 -7.20 -20.31 -18.26
C PHE A 298 -6.91 -21.78 -17.95
N LYS A 299 -5.73 -22.09 -17.41
CA LYS A 299 -5.40 -23.45 -16.97
C LYS A 299 -6.23 -23.86 -15.75
N VAL A 300 -6.39 -22.94 -14.79
CA VAL A 300 -7.27 -23.13 -13.62
C VAL A 300 -8.69 -23.43 -14.09
N LEU A 301 -9.24 -22.65 -15.02
CA LEU A 301 -10.56 -22.90 -15.61
C LEU A 301 -10.68 -24.30 -16.22
N ILE A 302 -9.67 -24.75 -17.00
CA ILE A 302 -9.69 -26.12 -17.56
C ILE A 302 -9.74 -27.17 -16.45
N LYS A 303 -8.98 -26.98 -15.37
CA LYS A 303 -8.96 -27.92 -14.24
C LYS A 303 -10.28 -27.93 -13.46
N GLU A 304 -10.90 -26.78 -13.28
CA GLU A 304 -12.23 -26.68 -12.67
C GLU A 304 -13.31 -27.37 -13.52
N LEU A 305 -13.28 -27.20 -14.84
CA LEU A 305 -14.20 -27.91 -15.75
C LEU A 305 -13.95 -29.43 -15.76
N GLN A 306 -12.69 -29.86 -15.73
CA GLN A 306 -12.32 -31.27 -15.62
C GLN A 306 -12.83 -31.90 -14.31
N ALA A 307 -12.79 -31.16 -13.21
CA ALA A 307 -13.33 -31.61 -11.92
C ALA A 307 -14.85 -31.85 -11.96
N LEU A 308 -15.57 -31.15 -12.86
CA LEU A 308 -16.99 -31.35 -13.11
C LEU A 308 -17.28 -32.49 -14.11
N GLY A 309 -16.25 -33.21 -14.57
CA GLY A 309 -16.38 -34.27 -15.58
C GLY A 309 -16.47 -33.76 -17.02
N LEU A 310 -16.16 -32.49 -17.27
CA LEU A 310 -16.10 -31.91 -18.62
C LEU A 310 -14.67 -31.94 -19.14
N ASN A 311 -14.40 -32.73 -20.18
CA ASN A 311 -13.09 -32.76 -20.82
C ASN A 311 -12.97 -31.66 -21.88
N VAL A 312 -12.16 -30.63 -21.60
CA VAL A 312 -11.85 -29.55 -22.55
C VAL A 312 -10.47 -29.79 -23.14
N VAL A 313 -10.41 -30.00 -24.46
CA VAL A 313 -9.16 -30.15 -25.21
C VAL A 313 -9.03 -28.99 -26.19
N PRO A 314 -8.01 -28.12 -26.07
CA PRO A 314 -7.78 -27.06 -27.04
C PRO A 314 -7.38 -27.67 -28.39
N MET A 315 -8.21 -27.49 -29.42
CA MET A 315 -7.95 -27.96 -30.78
C MET A 315 -7.29 -26.86 -31.62
N GLY A 316 -6.28 -27.22 -32.42
CA GLY A 316 -5.66 -26.29 -33.38
C GLY A 316 -4.61 -25.34 -32.80
N ALA A 317 -4.28 -25.45 -31.51
CA ALA A 317 -3.08 -24.83 -30.96
C ALA A 317 -1.86 -25.59 -31.49
N GLN A 318 -1.26 -25.11 -32.59
CA GLN A 318 0.14 -25.43 -32.87
C GLN A 318 0.96 -24.76 -31.77
N VAL A 319 1.22 -25.49 -30.70
CA VAL A 319 2.34 -25.17 -29.83
C VAL A 319 3.54 -25.28 -30.77
N LYS A 320 4.01 -24.15 -31.30
CA LYS A 320 5.44 -24.07 -31.56
C LYS A 320 6.04 -24.30 -30.18
N GLU A 321 6.48 -25.53 -29.95
CA GLU A 321 7.67 -25.72 -29.15
C GLU A 321 8.72 -24.90 -29.89
N ASP A 322 8.76 -23.59 -29.61
CA ASP A 322 10.06 -22.96 -29.56
C ASP A 322 10.81 -23.89 -28.64
N ALA A 323 11.84 -24.52 -29.20
CA ALA A 323 12.82 -25.21 -28.41
C ALA A 323 13.15 -24.24 -27.27
N ILE A 324 12.52 -24.47 -26.12
CA ILE A 324 13.27 -24.56 -24.90
C ILE A 324 14.47 -25.36 -25.40
N MET A 325 15.66 -24.80 -25.30
CA MET A 325 16.78 -25.70 -25.13
C MET A 325 16.48 -26.44 -23.83
N THR A 326 15.55 -27.39 -23.89
CA THR A 326 15.75 -28.70 -23.35
C THR A 326 16.92 -29.25 -24.18
N GLU A 327 18.13 -28.71 -23.93
CA GLU A 327 19.07 -29.68 -23.40
C GLU A 327 18.28 -30.37 -22.32
N PRO A 328 18.03 -31.68 -22.43
CA PRO A 328 17.57 -32.38 -21.26
C PRO A 328 18.46 -31.84 -20.13
N LEU A 329 17.90 -31.53 -18.96
CA LEU A 329 18.65 -31.94 -17.79
C LEU A 329 18.86 -33.44 -18.04
N ALA A 330 19.95 -33.74 -18.76
CA ALA A 330 20.42 -35.07 -18.98
C ALA A 330 20.63 -35.51 -17.55
N GLU A 331 19.83 -36.49 -17.15
CA GLU A 331 20.11 -37.36 -16.02
C GLU A 331 21.54 -37.16 -15.56
N ALA A 332 21.69 -36.53 -14.39
CA ALA A 332 22.72 -36.85 -13.44
C ALA A 332 24.08 -37.20 -14.09
N ARG A 333 24.63 -36.31 -14.92
CA ARG A 333 26.04 -36.39 -15.31
C ARG A 333 26.85 -35.46 -14.42
N LYS A 334 27.08 -36.03 -13.22
CA LYS A 334 28.19 -35.77 -12.31
C LYS A 334 28.16 -34.45 -11.56
N ASP A 335 27.32 -34.43 -10.52
CA ASP A 335 27.57 -33.66 -9.29
C ASP A 335 28.96 -33.96 -8.69
N GLU A 336 29.57 -35.10 -9.04
CA GLU A 336 30.96 -35.44 -8.70
C GLU A 336 31.98 -34.41 -9.17
N ALA A 337 31.83 -33.78 -10.35
CA ALA A 337 32.85 -32.87 -10.87
C ALA A 337 32.83 -31.50 -10.19
N ILE A 338 31.65 -31.04 -9.77
CA ILE A 338 31.47 -29.76 -9.04
C ILE A 338 31.78 -29.96 -7.56
N GLU A 339 31.42 -31.12 -6.98
CA GLU A 339 31.87 -31.50 -5.63
C GLU A 339 33.39 -31.75 -5.57
N GLU A 340 33.99 -32.38 -6.58
CA GLU A 340 35.45 -32.55 -6.67
C GLU A 340 36.16 -31.22 -6.83
N GLN A 341 35.64 -30.30 -7.66
CA GLN A 341 36.18 -28.95 -7.76
C GLN A 341 36.02 -28.15 -6.46
N ALA A 342 34.90 -28.28 -5.75
CA ALA A 342 34.71 -27.65 -4.44
C ALA A 342 35.65 -28.25 -3.37
N LYS A 343 35.87 -29.58 -3.37
CA LYS A 343 36.81 -30.28 -2.48
C LYS A 343 38.27 -30.00 -2.83
N GLU A 344 38.62 -29.89 -4.10
CA GLU A 344 39.95 -29.49 -4.58
C GLU A 344 40.25 -28.05 -4.17
N LEU A 345 39.29 -27.12 -4.32
CA LEU A 345 39.44 -25.75 -3.82
C LEU A 345 39.52 -25.67 -2.29
N GLU A 346 38.76 -26.48 -1.54
CA GLU A 346 38.89 -26.59 -0.08
C GLU A 346 40.26 -27.14 0.34
N GLN A 347 40.85 -28.05 -0.45
CA GLN A 347 42.21 -28.56 -0.22
C GLN A 347 43.30 -27.56 -0.62
N GLU A 348 43.12 -26.80 -1.70
CA GLU A 348 44.04 -25.76 -2.16
C GLU A 348 44.08 -24.55 -1.21
N LEU A 349 42.96 -24.25 -0.53
CA LEU A 349 42.86 -23.15 0.42
C LEU A 349 43.48 -23.44 1.80
N GLY A 350 44.02 -24.64 2.04
CA GLY A 350 44.96 -24.93 3.14
C GLY A 350 44.38 -24.73 4.54
N GLY A 351 44.05 -25.85 5.21
CA GLY A 351 43.53 -25.88 6.56
C GLY A 351 44.27 -25.00 7.57
N VAL A 352 43.50 -24.21 8.32
CA VAL A 352 43.94 -23.73 9.63
C VAL A 352 43.70 -24.84 10.63
N THR A 353 44.82 -25.39 11.07
CA THR A 353 45.05 -26.37 12.14
C THR A 353 44.11 -26.27 13.34
N GLU A 354 43.62 -27.45 13.78
CA GLU A 354 43.30 -27.75 15.18
C GLU A 354 44.44 -27.29 16.10
N VAL A 355 44.14 -26.59 17.19
CA VAL A 355 44.85 -26.80 18.47
C VAL A 355 43.94 -26.48 19.67
N VAL A 356 44.01 -27.39 20.65
CA VAL A 356 43.74 -27.29 22.10
C VAL A 356 42.31 -27.55 22.57
N THR A 357 42.10 -28.83 22.90
CA THR A 357 41.29 -29.28 24.03
C THR A 357 41.83 -28.70 25.35
N SER A 358 40.95 -28.11 26.16
CA SER A 358 41.17 -28.00 27.61
C SER A 358 39.89 -28.39 28.34
N GLU A 359 40.07 -29.38 29.21
CA GLU A 359 39.11 -29.98 30.13
C GLU A 359 38.28 -28.96 30.93
N GLY A 360 37.01 -29.28 31.17
CA GLY A 360 36.19 -28.56 32.14
C GLY A 360 34.72 -28.98 32.16
N GLY A 361 34.40 -30.00 32.96
CA GLY A 361 33.13 -30.09 33.69
C GLY A 361 31.88 -30.52 32.90
N VAL A 362 31.50 -31.78 33.05
CA VAL A 362 30.14 -32.27 32.83
C VAL A 362 29.26 -31.74 33.97
N GLU A 363 28.21 -31.00 33.65
CA GLU A 363 27.01 -30.90 34.49
C GLU A 363 25.82 -31.45 33.70
N ASP A 364 25.17 -32.45 34.29
CA ASP A 364 23.98 -33.14 33.81
C ASP A 364 22.83 -32.18 33.50
N VAL A 365 22.29 -32.27 32.28
CA VAL A 365 20.96 -31.76 31.93
C VAL A 365 20.10 -32.98 31.60
N PRO A 366 18.92 -33.16 32.23
CA PRO A 366 18.15 -34.39 32.09
C PRO A 366 17.60 -34.53 30.66
N ALA A 367 17.50 -35.78 30.20
CA ALA A 367 16.94 -36.14 28.91
C ALA A 367 15.52 -35.57 28.73
N PRO A 368 15.16 -35.03 27.54
CA PRO A 368 13.78 -34.68 27.26
C PRO A 368 12.95 -35.96 27.10
N GLU A 369 11.76 -35.93 27.68
CA GLU A 369 10.72 -36.96 27.59
C GLU A 369 10.30 -37.18 26.12
N GLU A 370 9.90 -38.41 25.81
CA GLU A 370 9.53 -38.89 24.47
C GLU A 370 8.61 -37.89 23.72
N GLU A 371 9.09 -37.37 22.59
CA GLU A 371 8.28 -36.58 21.66
C GLU A 371 7.18 -37.47 21.05
N ALA A 372 5.93 -37.01 21.18
CA ALA A 372 4.76 -37.64 20.57
C ALA A 372 4.98 -37.80 19.06
N THR A 373 4.56 -38.94 18.52
CA THR A 373 4.76 -39.27 17.12
C THR A 373 3.88 -38.39 16.22
N ASN A 374 4.30 -38.12 14.98
CA ASN A 374 3.55 -37.28 14.03
C ASN A 374 2.10 -37.76 13.81
N GLU A 375 1.81 -39.05 14.01
CA GLU A 375 0.44 -39.59 13.94
C GLU A 375 -0.46 -39.12 15.10
N GLU A 376 0.10 -38.88 16.29
CA GLU A 376 -0.66 -38.37 17.44
C GLU A 376 -1.00 -36.89 17.26
N ILE A 377 -0.07 -36.11 16.67
CA ILE A 377 -0.28 -34.69 16.36
C ILE A 377 -1.32 -34.52 15.24
N GLU A 378 -1.31 -35.36 14.20
CA GLU A 378 -2.32 -35.31 13.14
C GLU A 378 -3.72 -35.69 13.66
N ASN A 379 -3.82 -36.64 14.58
CA ASN A 379 -5.09 -37.04 15.17
C ASN A 379 -5.67 -35.94 16.08
N ASP A 380 -4.84 -35.24 16.85
CA ASP A 380 -5.30 -34.12 17.68
C ASP A 380 -5.78 -32.93 16.83
N ILE A 381 -5.07 -32.62 15.73
CA ILE A 381 -5.49 -31.56 14.80
C ILE A 381 -6.81 -31.91 14.10
N MET A 382 -7.00 -33.17 13.69
CA MET A 382 -8.27 -33.59 13.08
C MET A 382 -9.44 -33.55 14.07
N ASN A 383 -9.22 -33.93 15.33
CA ASN A 383 -10.25 -33.84 16.37
C ASN A 383 -10.64 -32.38 16.70
N GLU A 384 -9.67 -31.46 16.71
CA GLU A 384 -9.96 -30.03 16.90
C GLU A 384 -10.76 -29.45 15.71
N ILE A 385 -10.42 -29.83 14.48
CA ILE A 385 -11.15 -29.41 13.28
C ILE A 385 -12.58 -29.96 13.28
N GLU A 386 -12.80 -31.23 13.65
CA GLU A 386 -14.15 -31.80 13.74
C GLU A 386 -14.99 -31.08 14.81
N SER A 387 -14.39 -30.73 15.95
CA SER A 387 -15.10 -29.99 17.02
C SER A 387 -15.50 -28.57 16.60
N ALA A 388 -14.65 -27.86 15.85
CA ALA A 388 -14.93 -26.52 15.36
C ALA A 388 -16.02 -26.51 14.27
N VAL A 389 -16.04 -27.54 13.43
CA VAL A 389 -17.08 -27.71 12.40
C VAL A 389 -18.42 -28.06 13.03
N GLU A 390 -18.46 -28.85 14.11
CA GLU A 390 -19.70 -29.14 14.83
C GLU A 390 -20.28 -27.92 15.58
N GLU A 391 -19.43 -27.00 16.06
CA GLU A 391 -19.88 -25.73 16.65
C GLU A 391 -20.44 -24.76 15.60
N GLU A 392 -19.79 -24.61 14.44
CA GLU A 392 -20.31 -23.75 13.36
C GLU A 392 -21.64 -24.25 12.77
N ILE A 393 -21.86 -25.57 12.74
CA ILE A 393 -23.13 -26.16 12.28
C ILE A 393 -24.26 -25.92 13.29
N LYS A 394 -23.97 -25.83 14.59
CA LYS A 394 -24.97 -25.52 15.63
C LYS A 394 -25.37 -24.06 15.64
N ASP A 395 -24.42 -23.14 15.44
CA ASP A 395 -24.70 -21.69 15.40
C ASP A 395 -25.41 -21.24 14.11
N GLY A 396 -25.40 -22.07 13.06
CA GLY A 396 -26.11 -21.81 11.79
C GLY A 396 -27.58 -22.25 11.75
N GLN A 397 -28.12 -22.84 12.82
CA GLN A 397 -29.51 -23.34 12.88
C GLN A 397 -30.42 -22.69 13.93
N GLU A 398 -30.01 -21.58 14.57
CA GLU A 398 -30.90 -20.73 15.39
C GLU A 398 -31.39 -19.47 14.67
#